data_AF-A0A3D5FQZ3-F1
#
_entry.id   AF-A0A3D5FQZ3-F1
#
_cell.length_a   1.000
_cell.length_b   1.000
_cell.length_c   1.000
_cell.angle_alpha   90.00
_cell.angle_beta   90.00
_cell.angle_gamma   90.00
#
_symmetry.space_group_name_H-M   'P 1'
#
loop_
_entity.id
_entity.type
_entity.pdbx_description
1 polymer ?
#
loop_
_entity_poly.entity_id
_entity_poly.type
_entity_poly.pdbx_seq_one_letter_code
_entity_poly.pdbx_strand_id
1 'polypeptide(L)' 'MNRGYDQETIERVARIYRSNGDASKALGITLRSFSRLCTKYGIETPYAKRCRQLRSCRN' A
#
# COMPACT_ATOMS: atom_id res chain seq x y z
N MET A 1 9.43 -18.22 -5.49
CA MET A 1 7.97 -17.99 -5.66
C MET A 1 7.73 -16.52 -6.05
N ASN A 2 7.68 -16.21 -7.34
CA ASN A 2 7.23 -14.90 -7.83
C ASN A 2 5.74 -15.03 -8.19
N ARG A 3 4.85 -15.00 -7.18
CA ARG A 3 3.46 -14.60 -7.43
C ARG A 3 3.49 -13.09 -7.58
N GLY A 4 3.79 -12.63 -8.78
CA GLY A 4 3.72 -11.20 -9.10
C GLY A 4 2.27 -10.79 -8.95
N TYR A 5 1.94 -10.04 -7.90
CA TYR A 5 0.64 -9.39 -7.80
C TYR A 5 0.55 -8.34 -8.90
N ASP A 6 -0.50 -8.40 -9.70
CA ASP A 6 -0.78 -7.39 -10.72
C ASP A 6 -0.94 -6.00 -10.10
N GLN A 7 -0.55 -4.99 -10.88
CA GLN A 7 -0.69 -3.59 -10.49
C GLN A 7 -2.12 -3.28 -10.04
N GLU A 8 -3.13 -3.77 -10.78
CA GLU A 8 -4.54 -3.55 -10.46
C GLU A 8 -4.92 -4.14 -9.09
N THR A 9 -4.38 -5.32 -8.75
CA THR A 9 -4.63 -5.94 -7.45
C THR A 9 -4.04 -5.10 -6.33
N ILE A 10 -2.81 -4.62 -6.49
CA ILE A 10 -2.15 -3.75 -5.51
C ILE A 10 -2.88 -2.42 -5.37
N GLU A 11 -3.32 -1.82 -6.48
CA GLU A 11 -4.07 -0.56 -6.48
C GLU A 11 -5.41 -0.73 -5.75
N ARG A 12 -6.14 -1.80 -6.08
CA ARG A 12 -7.44 -2.09 -5.46
C ARG A 12 -7.32 -2.29 -3.96
N VAL A 13 -6.31 -3.04 -3.51
CA VAL A 13 -6.03 -3.24 -2.09
C VAL A 13 -5.61 -1.93 -1.42
N ALA A 14 -4.73 -1.14 -2.04
CA ALA A 14 -4.32 0.16 -1.51
C ALA A 14 -5.48 1.16 -1.40
N ARG A 15 -6.49 1.04 -2.28
CA ARG A 15 -7.70 1.87 -2.27
C ARG A 15 -8.73 1.39 -1.23
N ILE A 16 -8.93 0.07 -1.10
CA ILE A 16 -9.90 -0.52 -0.16
C ILE A 16 -9.42 -0.37 1.29
N TYR A 17 -8.15 -0.67 1.56
CA TYR A 17 -7.62 -0.70 2.92
C TYR A 17 -7.03 0.65 3.33
N ARG A 18 -7.36 1.09 4.55
CA ARG A 18 -6.85 2.35 5.13
C ARG A 18 -5.43 2.26 5.69
N SER A 19 -4.89 1.05 5.84
CA SER A 19 -3.60 0.80 6.48
C SER A 19 -2.78 -0.22 5.68
N ASN A 20 -1.47 -0.03 5.66
CA ASN A 20 -0.54 -0.99 5.06
C ASN A 20 -0.63 -2.37 5.73
N GLY A 21 -0.96 -2.41 7.03
CA GLY A 21 -1.12 -3.63 7.81
C GLY A 21 -2.23 -4.51 7.26
N ASP A 22 -3.45 -4.00 7.21
CA ASP A 22 -4.61 -4.71 6.66
C ASP A 22 -4.42 -5.09 5.19
N ALA A 23 -3.85 -4.19 4.38
CA ALA A 23 -3.51 -4.47 2.99
C ALA A 23 -2.55 -5.67 2.83
N SER A 24 -1.47 -5.68 3.62
CA SER A 24 -0.49 -6.78 3.59
C SER A 24 -1.08 -8.09 4.10
N LYS A 25 -1.94 -8.03 5.12
CA LYS A 25 -2.62 -9.20 5.69
C LYS A 25 -3.63 -9.81 4.70
N ALA A 26 -4.39 -8.98 3.99
CA ALA A 26 -5.33 -9.41 2.97
C ALA A 26 -4.64 -10.11 1.78
N LEU A 27 -3.46 -9.63 1.41
CA LEU A 27 -2.61 -10.23 0.37
C LEU A 27 -1.76 -11.41 0.88
N GLY A 28 -1.79 -11.70 2.19
CA GLY A 28 -0.95 -12.74 2.79
C GLY A 28 0.56 -12.48 2.63
N ILE A 29 0.97 -11.21 2.51
CA ILE A 29 2.37 -10.81 2.35
C ILE A 29 2.87 -10.00 3.54
N THR A 30 4.19 -9.87 3.66
CA THR A 30 4.78 -8.97 4.62
C THR A 30 4.59 -7.51 4.23
N LEU A 31 4.48 -6.63 5.24
CA LEU A 31 4.39 -5.18 5.05
C LEU A 31 5.50 -4.63 4.14
N ARG A 32 6.72 -5.19 4.29
CA ARG A 32 7.90 -4.79 3.51
C ARG A 32 7.77 -5.17 2.04
N SER A 33 7.18 -6.33 1.73
CA SER A 33 6.87 -6.72 0.35
C SER A 33 5.80 -5.82 -0.25
N PHE A 34 4.75 -5.51 0.51
CA PHE A 34 3.68 -4.61 0.04
C PHE A 34 4.24 -3.21 -0.28
N SER A 35 5.05 -2.65 0.60
CA SER A 35 5.69 -1.35 0.36
C SER A 35 6.57 -1.36 -0.88
N ARG A 36 7.32 -2.44 -1.11
CA ARG A 36 8.17 -2.59 -2.30
C ARG A 36 7.34 -2.72 -3.59
N LEU A 37 6.21 -3.41 -3.55
CA LEU A 37 5.27 -3.50 -4.67
C LEU A 37 4.64 -2.14 -4.99
N CYS A 38 4.17 -1.41 -3.97
CA CYS A 38 3.66 -0.05 -4.17
C CYS A 38 4.71 0.87 -4.80
N THR A 39 5.96 0.85 -4.33
CA THR A 39 7.05 1.63 -4.96
C THR A 39 7.32 1.18 -6.39
N LYS A 40 7.33 -0.13 -6.66
CA LYS A 40 7.55 -0.68 -8.00
C LYS A 40 6.49 -0.23 -9.00
N TYR A 41 5.23 -0.16 -8.58
CA TYR A 41 4.10 0.22 -9.42
C TYR A 41 3.74 1.72 -9.33
N GLY A 42 4.48 2.52 -8.54
CA GLY A 42 4.18 3.95 -8.35
C GLY A 42 2.87 4.24 -7.60
N ILE A 43 2.35 3.27 -6.85
CA ILE A 43 1.08 3.38 -6.12
C ILE A 43 1.33 4.05 -4.76
N GLU A 44 0.58 5.09 -4.44
CA GLU A 44 0.64 5.74 -3.12
C GLU A 44 0.14 4.76 -2.04
N THR A 45 1.01 4.42 -1.08
CA THR A 45 0.61 3.53 0.02
C THR A 45 -0.42 4.22 0.92
N PRO A 46 -1.37 3.48 1.52
CA PRO A 46 -2.30 4.05 2.50
C PRO A 46 -1.58 4.75 3.66
N TYR A 47 -0.41 4.25 4.08
CA TYR A 47 0.45 4.93 5.04
C TYR A 47 0.98 6.28 4.53
N ALA A 48 1.49 6.34 3.29
CA ALA A 48 1.93 7.59 2.68
C ALA A 48 0.78 8.60 2.55
N LYS A 49 -0.40 8.14 2.14
CA LYS A 49 -1.64 8.94 2.10
C LYS A 49 -1.99 9.51 3.47
N ARG A 50 -1.87 8.70 4.54
CA ARG A 50 -2.12 9.13 5.92
C ARG A 50 -1.07 10.13 6.40
N CYS A 51 0.21 9.88 6.15
CA CYS A 51 1.30 10.81 6.47
C CYS A 51 1.15 12.14 5.72
N ARG A 52 0.71 12.11 4.46
CA ARG A 52 0.44 13.32 3.68
C ARG A 52 -0.72 14.12 4.28
N GLN A 53 -1.82 13.48 4.66
CA GLN A 53 -2.93 14.15 5.37
C GLN A 53 -2.47 14.74 6.70
N LEU A 54 -1.72 13.99 7.51
CA LEU A 54 -1.18 14.48 8.78
C LEU A 54 -0.23 15.65 8.60
N ARG A 55 0.60 15.65 7.54
CA ARG A 55 1.44 16.79 7.17
C ARG A 55 0.61 17.99 6.69
N SER A 56 -0.47 17.73 5.94
CA SER A 56 -1.37 18.78 5.44
C SER A 56 -2.18 19.45 6.55
N CYS A 57 -2.44 18.76 7.67
CA CYS A 57 -3.10 19.35 8.84
C CYS A 57 -2.12 20.06 9.79
N ARG A 58 -0.82 20.13 9.47
CA ARG A 58 0.22 20.77 10.29
C ARG A 58 0.61 22.16 9.78
N ASN A 59 -0.20 22.77 8.93
CA ASN A 59 -0.08 24.15 8.45
C ASN A 59 -1.40 24.88 8.73
#